data_AF-A0AAD3MWM9-F1
#
_entry.id   AF-A0AAD3MWM9-F1
#
_cell.length_a   1.000
_cell.length_b   1.000
_cell.length_c   1.000
_cell.angle_alpha   90.00
_cell.angle_beta   90.00
_cell.angle_gamma   90.00
#
_symmetry.space_group_name_H-M   'P 1'
#
loop_
_entity.id
_entity.type
_entity.pdbx_description
1 polymer ?
#
loop_
_entity_poly.entity_id
_entity_poly.type
_entity_poly.pdbx_seq_one_letter_code
_entity_poly.pdbx_strand_id
1 'polypeptide(L)'
;MASVRPPPLRDTDDFLLCSARFAVPDVRDLDRWNNRIINNLLYYQSNYFLSVLCFLLIVGYFQPFQLFVGAVVVTLLFLGFVWAAENQAPIR
;
A
#
# COMPACT_ATOMS: atom_id res chain seq x y z
N MET A 1 14.67 11.38 22.72
CA MET A 1 13.67 10.76 21.82
C MET A 1 14.02 11.18 20.41
N ALA A 2 14.48 10.26 19.56
CA ALA A 2 14.73 10.58 18.16
C ALA A 2 13.40 10.98 17.52
N SER A 3 13.30 12.19 16.98
CA SER A 3 12.11 12.61 16.25
C SER A 3 12.03 11.77 14.98
N VAL A 4 11.17 10.75 14.98
CA VAL A 4 10.87 9.98 13.78
C VAL A 4 10.14 10.93 12.84
N ARG A 5 10.89 11.51 11.91
CA ARG A 5 10.31 12.37 10.87
C ARG A 5 9.66 11.46 9.83
N PRO A 6 8.37 11.60 9.54
CA PRO A 6 7.76 10.88 8.43
C PRO A 6 8.46 11.28 7.12
N PRO A 7 8.57 10.37 6.15
CA PRO A 7 9.16 10.70 4.85
C PRO A 7 8.43 11.92 4.24
N PRO A 8 9.17 12.92 3.74
CA PRO A 8 8.54 14.09 3.13
C PRO A 8 7.74 13.67 1.91
N LEU A 9 6.62 14.36 1.66
CA LEU A 9 5.89 14.25 0.41
C LEU A 9 6.80 14.73 -0.73
N ARG A 10 6.86 13.95 -1.80
CA ARG A 10 7.68 14.24 -2.98
C ARG A 10 6.85 14.90 -4.06
N ASP A 11 7.57 15.57 -4.95
CA ASP A 11 6.99 16.23 -6.10
C ASP A 11 6.16 15.26 -6.96
N THR A 12 4.98 15.71 -7.38
CA THR A 12 4.06 14.94 -8.22
C THR A 12 4.62 14.75 -9.62
N ASP A 13 5.44 15.70 -10.07
CA ASP A 13 6.09 15.63 -11.38
C ASP A 13 7.03 14.43 -11.42
N ASP A 14 7.85 14.20 -10.39
CA ASP A 14 8.75 13.05 -10.26
C ASP A 14 7.99 11.73 -9.97
N PHE A 15 6.85 11.79 -9.29
CA PHE A 15 6.11 10.59 -8.86
C PHE A 15 5.19 10.01 -9.95
N LEU A 16 4.39 10.84 -10.63
CA LEU A 16 3.38 10.38 -11.60
C LEU A 16 3.68 10.80 -13.04
N LEU A 17 4.25 11.98 -13.25
CA LEU A 17 4.32 12.59 -14.59
C LEU A 17 5.67 12.33 -15.29
N CYS A 18 6.70 11.95 -14.55
CA CYS A 18 8.01 11.62 -15.11
C CYS A 18 8.05 10.15 -15.59
N SER A 19 8.18 9.98 -16.90
CA SER A 19 8.15 8.70 -17.62
C SER A 19 9.35 7.76 -17.36
N ALA A 20 10.34 8.20 -16.58
CA ALA A 20 11.69 7.61 -16.59
C ALA A 20 11.90 6.36 -15.71
N ARG A 21 10.84 5.74 -15.13
CA ARG A 21 11.02 4.62 -14.18
C ARG A 21 10.36 3.30 -14.53
N PHE A 22 9.59 3.21 -15.62
CA PHE A 22 9.08 1.94 -16.11
C PHE A 22 10.18 1.16 -16.83
N ALA A 23 11.10 0.61 -16.04
CA ALA A 23 12.10 -0.32 -16.52
C ALA A 23 11.52 -1.75 -16.50
N VAL A 24 11.78 -2.50 -17.56
CA VAL A 24 11.46 -3.93 -17.62
C VAL A 24 12.16 -4.63 -16.45
N PRO A 25 11.46 -5.54 -15.72
CA PRO A 25 12.07 -6.29 -14.63
C PRO A 25 13.27 -7.08 -15.15
N ASP A 26 14.41 -6.92 -14.49
CA ASP A 26 15.60 -7.72 -14.79
C ASP A 26 15.47 -9.07 -14.10
N VAL A 27 14.86 -10.03 -14.79
CA VAL A 27 14.62 -11.39 -14.28
C VAL A 27 15.91 -12.19 -14.09
N ARG A 28 17.06 -11.70 -14.57
CA ARG A 28 18.37 -12.36 -14.41
C ARG A 28 19.03 -12.02 -13.07
N ASP A 29 18.66 -10.90 -12.45
CA ASP A 29 19.17 -10.42 -11.17
C ASP A 29 18.00 -10.00 -10.26
N LEU A 30 17.32 -11.02 -9.72
CA LEU A 30 16.14 -10.85 -8.88
C LEU A 30 16.43 -10.04 -7.61
N ASP A 31 17.62 -10.18 -7.04
CA ASP A 31 18.02 -9.45 -5.82
C ASP A 31 18.13 -7.95 -6.09
N ARG A 32 18.77 -7.57 -7.20
CA ARG A 32 18.83 -6.16 -7.61
C ARG A 32 17.44 -5.62 -7.92
N TRP A 33 16.60 -6.39 -8.60
CA TRP A 33 15.24 -5.98 -8.91
C TRP A 33 14.41 -5.75 -7.64
N ASN A 34 14.47 -6.68 -6.68
CA ASN A 34 13.79 -6.55 -5.39
C ASN A 34 14.28 -5.31 -4.63
N ASN A 35 15.59 -5.09 -4.56
CA ASN A 35 16.16 -3.90 -3.92
C ASN A 35 15.68 -2.60 -4.58
N ARG A 36 15.53 -2.57 -5.91
CA ARG A 36 14.96 -1.40 -6.62
C ARG A 36 13.49 -1.18 -6.27
N ILE A 37 12.71 -2.24 -6.12
CA ILE A 37 11.30 -2.17 -5.72
C ILE A 37 11.20 -1.61 -4.29
N ILE A 38 11.84 -2.26 -3.31
CA ILE A 38 11.79 -1.85 -1.91
C ILE A 38 12.22 -0.39 -1.74
N ASN A 39 13.32 0.00 -2.39
CA ASN A 39 13.78 1.37 -2.35
C ASN A 39 12.76 2.35 -2.96
N ASN A 40 12.09 2.02 -4.07
CA ASN A 40 11.03 2.87 -4.61
C ASN A 40 9.81 2.98 -3.68
N LEU A 41 9.39 1.88 -3.04
CA LEU A 41 8.27 1.88 -2.09
C LEU A 41 8.57 2.76 -0.88
N LEU A 42 9.76 2.59 -0.28
CA LEU A 42 10.20 3.41 0.86
C LEU A 42 10.43 4.85 0.46
N TYR A 43 11.00 5.07 -0.73
CA TYR A 43 11.20 6.39 -1.28
C TYR A 43 9.82 7.07 -1.36
N TYR A 44 8.86 6.61 -2.17
CA TYR A 44 7.58 7.33 -2.39
C TYR A 44 6.46 6.98 -1.39
N GLN A 45 6.78 6.46 -0.20
CA GLN A 45 5.81 5.95 0.77
C GLN A 45 4.64 6.93 1.04
N SER A 46 4.96 8.19 1.36
CA SER A 46 3.95 9.21 1.67
C SER A 46 3.08 9.55 0.44
N ASN A 47 3.65 9.53 -0.77
CA ASN A 47 2.92 9.75 -2.02
C ASN A 47 1.95 8.59 -2.32
N TYR A 48 2.36 7.35 -2.08
CA TYR A 48 1.46 6.19 -2.20
C TYR A 48 0.30 6.28 -1.21
N PHE A 49 0.58 6.64 0.06
CA PHE A 49 -0.46 6.80 1.07
C PHE A 49 -1.46 7.89 0.68
N LEU A 50 -0.97 9.04 0.23
CA LEU A 50 -1.81 10.14 -0.27
C LEU A 50 -2.64 9.70 -1.48
N SER A 51 -2.06 8.95 -2.42
CA SER A 51 -2.75 8.45 -3.61
C SER A 51 -3.90 7.52 -3.23
N VAL A 52 -3.65 6.56 -2.32
CA VAL A 52 -4.69 5.66 -1.79
C VAL A 52 -5.81 6.46 -1.12
N LEU A 53 -5.46 7.46 -0.31
CA LEU A 53 -6.45 8.33 0.33
C LEU A 53 -7.28 9.10 -0.71
N CYS A 54 -6.64 9.68 -1.73
CA CYS A 54 -7.33 10.37 -2.83
C CYS A 54 -8.30 9.42 -3.55
N PHE A 55 -7.88 8.21 -3.92
CA PHE A 55 -8.76 7.24 -4.56
C PHE A 55 -9.92 6.83 -3.67
N LEU A 56 -9.66 6.60 -2.37
CA LEU A 56 -10.69 6.24 -1.41
C LEU A 56 -11.72 7.36 -1.24
N LEU A 57 -11.28 8.62 -1.20
CA LEU A 57 -12.18 9.78 -1.14
C LEU A 57 -13.01 9.93 -2.41
N ILE A 58 -12.40 9.79 -3.59
CA ILE A 58 -13.11 9.88 -4.87
C ILE A 58 -14.15 8.76 -4.98
N VAL A 59 -13.75 7.50 -4.80
CA VAL A 59 -14.66 6.35 -4.89
C VAL A 59 -15.73 6.43 -3.78
N GLY A 60 -15.32 6.79 -2.56
CA GLY A 60 -16.22 6.96 -1.43
C GLY A 60 -17.23 8.08 -1.62
N TYR A 61 -16.89 9.13 -2.36
CA TYR A 61 -17.83 10.18 -2.73
C TYR A 61 -18.90 9.65 -3.71
N PHE A 62 -18.50 8.89 -4.72
CA PHE A 62 -19.44 8.35 -5.72
C PHE A 62 -20.27 7.17 -5.22
N GLN A 63 -19.72 6.30 -4.37
CA GLN A 63 -20.36 5.07 -3.89
C GLN A 63 -20.09 4.83 -2.39
N PRO A 64 -20.56 5.72 -1.49
CA PRO A 64 -20.22 5.67 -0.07
C PRO A 64 -20.71 4.39 0.61
N PHE A 65 -21.90 3.90 0.24
CA PHE A 65 -22.47 2.68 0.82
C PHE A 65 -21.64 1.44 0.45
N GLN A 66 -21.22 1.33 -0.81
CA GLN A 66 -20.39 0.20 -1.26
C GLN A 66 -19.01 0.23 -0.60
N LEU A 67 -18.39 1.41 -0.47
CA LEU A 67 -17.13 1.57 0.24
C LEU A 67 -17.26 1.13 1.71
N PHE A 68 -18.33 1.55 2.39
CA PHE A 68 -18.57 1.18 3.78
C PHE A 68 -18.78 -0.33 3.95
N VAL A 69 -19.62 -0.94 3.12
CA VAL A 69 -19.84 -2.40 3.13
C VAL A 69 -18.53 -3.14 2.88
N GLY A 70 -17.74 -2.71 1.89
CA GLY A 70 -16.42 -3.29 1.62
C GLY A 70 -15.48 -3.18 2.81
N ALA A 71 -15.41 -2.02 3.46
CA ALA A 71 -14.60 -1.81 4.66
C ALA A 71 -15.02 -2.75 5.79
N VAL A 72 -16.32 -2.86 6.08
CA VAL A 72 -16.85 -3.78 7.11
C VAL A 72 -16.48 -5.23 6.80
N VAL A 73 -16.67 -5.68 5.55
CA VAL A 73 -16.34 -7.05 5.14
C VAL A 73 -14.85 -7.33 5.32
N VAL A 74 -13.97 -6.45 4.86
CA VAL A 74 -12.51 -6.61 4.99
C VAL A 74 -12.10 -6.64 6.46
N THR A 75 -12.64 -5.74 7.29
CA THR A 75 -12.36 -5.73 8.73
C THR A 75 -12.83 -7.01 9.41
N LEU A 76 -14.04 -7.50 9.13
CA LEU A 76 -14.55 -8.74 9.72
C LEU A 76 -13.72 -9.95 9.30
N LEU A 77 -13.32 -10.04 8.03
CA LEU A 77 -12.45 -11.11 7.54
C LEU A 77 -11.08 -11.07 8.21
N PHE A 78 -10.48 -9.89 8.32
CA PHE A 78 -9.19 -9.72 8.99
C PHE A 78 -9.27 -10.09 10.48
N LEU A 79 -10.28 -9.61 11.19
CA LEU A 79 -10.50 -9.97 12.60
C LEU A 79 -10.77 -11.46 12.77
N GLY A 80 -11.58 -12.05 11.88
CA GLY A 80 -11.84 -13.50 11.87
C GLY A 80 -10.58 -14.31 11.61
N PHE A 81 -9.72 -13.88 10.68
CA PHE A 81 -8.41 -14.49 10.43
C PHE A 81 -7.49 -14.39 11.65
N VAL A 82 -7.36 -13.21 12.25
CA VAL A 82 -6.55 -13.00 13.46
C VAL A 82 -7.07 -13.87 14.60
N TRP A 83 -8.39 -13.91 14.81
CA TRP A 83 -9.02 -14.77 15.81
C TRP A 83 -8.74 -16.25 15.55
N ALA A 84 -8.86 -16.73 14.31
CA ALA A 84 -8.58 -18.12 13.96
C ALA A 84 -7.09 -18.47 14.14
N ALA A 85 -6.19 -17.57 13.75
CA ALA A 85 -4.75 -17.74 13.91
C ALA A 85 -4.34 -17.82 15.38
N GLU A 86 -4.93 -16.97 16.22
CA GLU A 86 -4.66 -16.92 17.67
C GLU A 86 -5.27 -18.12 18.40
N ASN A 87 -6.47 -18.56 18.00
CA ASN A 87 -7.18 -19.65 18.68
C ASN A 87 -6.74 -21.05 18.25
N GLN A 88 -5.84 -21.20 17.27
CA GLN A 88 -5.23 -22.48 16.84
C GLN A 88 -6.23 -23.65 16.98
N ALA A 89 -7.45 -23.54 16.44
CA ALA A 89 -8.29 -24.73 16.33
C ALA A 89 -7.45 -25.69 15.49
N PRO A 90 -7.00 -26.83 16.05
CA PRO A 90 -6.04 -27.67 15.37
C PRO A 90 -6.73 -28.18 14.12
N ILE A 91 -6.43 -27.57 12.98
CA ILE A 91 -6.78 -28.09 11.68
C ILE A 91 -5.83 -29.29 11.50
N ARG A 92 -6.26 -30.43 12.02
CA ARG A 92 -5.69 -31.74 11.71
C ARG A 92 -6.19 -32.18 10.34
#